data_AF-A0A497A7G0-F1
#
_entry.id   AF-A0A497A7G0-F1
#
_cell.length_a   1.000
_cell.length_b   1.000
_cell.length_c   1.000
_cell.angle_alpha   90.00
_cell.angle_beta   90.00
_cell.angle_gamma   90.00
#
_symmetry.space_group_name_H-M   'P 1'
#
loop_
_entity.id
_entity.type
_entity.pdbx_description
1 polymer ?
#
loop_
_entity_poly.entity_id
_entity_poly.type
_entity_poly.pdbx_seq_one_letter_code
_entity_poly.pdbx_strand_id
1 'polypeptide(L)'
;MVGPKRSGKTSLLHYLKNITRATPAELRPGQRTDWLLQPERYRWVLVDFQDVRMGNPDRLLRHLLTGLNIPVPSPCNLDTFMDAVSYHLRTPAVILMDEIGAGLASPELDESFWWSLRSLVSHYTGGNLACLLTSHVPPARLADDWGKPSPFFNIFHTLELGPFTEAEARELIASSPRPFAPTDVTWILDQSGHWPCLLQILCQIRLTALEEGQSGDAWREEGLRQIAPFRYLLE
;
A
#
# COMPACT_ATOMS: atom_id res chain seq x y z
N MET A 1 -7.26 3.38 -0.52
CA MET A 1 -6.61 3.78 0.74
C MET A 1 -6.00 5.16 0.56
N VAL A 2 -6.45 6.13 1.33
CA VAL A 2 -6.05 7.54 1.22
C VAL A 2 -5.34 7.95 2.49
N GLY A 3 -4.29 8.75 2.40
CA GLY A 3 -3.63 9.31 3.57
C GLY A 3 -2.34 10.03 3.21
N PRO A 4 -1.78 10.83 4.13
CA PRO A 4 -0.60 11.65 3.86
C PRO A 4 0.61 10.80 3.46
N LYS A 5 1.62 11.43 2.85
CA LYS A 5 2.90 10.74 2.57
C LYS A 5 3.42 10.11 3.86
N ARG A 6 3.97 8.89 3.77
CA ARG A 6 4.51 8.13 4.90
C ARG A 6 3.50 7.68 5.97
N SER A 7 2.19 7.68 5.68
CA SER A 7 1.18 7.08 6.56
C SER A 7 1.17 5.53 6.59
N GLY A 8 2.09 4.87 5.89
CA GLY A 8 2.16 3.40 5.85
C GLY A 8 1.31 2.72 4.76
N LYS A 9 0.75 3.46 3.81
CA LYS A 9 -0.07 2.92 2.69
C LYS A 9 0.61 1.80 1.92
N THR A 10 1.81 2.05 1.40
CA THR A 10 2.60 1.07 0.65
C THR A 10 2.90 -0.16 1.51
N SER A 11 3.38 0.04 2.74
CA SER A 11 3.64 -1.05 3.67
C SER A 11 2.38 -1.89 3.92
N LEU A 12 1.21 -1.26 4.03
CA LEU A 12 -0.06 -1.95 4.16
C LEU A 12 -0.45 -2.74 2.90
N LEU A 13 -0.21 -2.22 1.69
CA LEU A 13 -0.41 -3.01 0.45
C LEU A 13 0.44 -4.29 0.46
N HIS A 14 1.72 -4.15 0.78
CA HIS A 14 2.63 -5.29 0.87
C HIS A 14 2.21 -6.27 1.96
N TYR A 15 1.77 -5.75 3.11
CA TYR A 15 1.23 -6.56 4.19
C TYR A 15 0.01 -7.37 3.74
N LEU A 16 -1.01 -6.74 3.13
CA LEU A 16 -2.22 -7.42 2.65
C LEU A 16 -1.90 -8.51 1.63
N LYS A 17 -0.96 -8.25 0.71
CA LYS A 17 -0.49 -9.23 -0.29
C LYS A 17 0.12 -10.49 0.34
N ASN A 18 0.82 -10.34 1.46
CA ASN A 18 1.68 -11.39 2.00
C ASN A 18 1.09 -12.09 3.21
N ILE A 19 0.30 -11.41 4.04
CA ILE A 19 -0.15 -11.91 5.34
C ILE A 19 -0.98 -13.19 5.24
N THR A 20 -1.73 -13.37 4.15
CA THR A 20 -2.55 -14.57 3.90
C THR A 20 -1.71 -15.80 3.55
N ARG A 21 -0.42 -15.63 3.30
CA ARG A 21 0.55 -16.68 2.98
C ARG A 21 1.71 -16.75 3.99
N ALA A 22 1.68 -15.92 5.02
CA ALA A 22 2.70 -15.89 6.05
C ALA A 22 2.68 -17.19 6.87
N THR A 23 3.86 -17.70 7.18
CA THR A 23 4.05 -18.88 8.03
C THR A 23 3.84 -18.51 9.50
N PRO A 24 3.48 -19.47 10.39
CA PRO A 24 3.30 -19.18 11.81
C PRO A 24 4.51 -18.52 12.48
N ALA A 25 5.72 -18.74 11.99
CA ALA A 25 6.95 -18.13 12.51
C ALA A 25 7.09 -16.63 12.16
N GLU A 26 6.42 -16.17 11.11
CA GLU A 26 6.41 -14.77 10.67
C GLU A 26 5.26 -13.97 11.30
N LEU A 27 4.37 -14.64 12.03
CA LEU A 27 3.18 -14.03 12.62
C LEU A 27 3.44 -13.59 14.05
N ARG A 28 2.89 -12.43 14.41
CA ARG A 28 2.75 -12.00 15.80
C ARG A 28 1.72 -12.88 16.52
N PRO A 29 1.83 -13.03 17.86
CA PRO A 29 0.83 -13.74 18.65
C PRO A 29 -0.58 -13.19 18.40
N GLY A 30 -1.53 -14.06 18.06
CA GLY A 30 -2.92 -13.69 17.80
C GLY A 30 -3.17 -12.97 16.47
N GLN A 31 -2.14 -12.80 15.62
CA GLN A 31 -2.30 -12.14 14.33
C GLN A 31 -3.11 -13.01 13.37
N ARG A 32 -4.21 -12.44 12.87
CA ARG A 32 -5.12 -13.13 11.95
C ARG A 32 -4.55 -13.24 10.54
N THR A 33 -4.68 -14.41 9.95
CA THR A 33 -4.33 -14.71 8.54
C THR A 33 -5.45 -15.38 7.77
N ASP A 34 -6.55 -15.71 8.44
CA ASP A 34 -7.67 -16.53 7.97
C ASP A 34 -8.83 -15.75 7.33
N TRP A 35 -8.57 -14.49 6.96
CA TRP A 35 -9.58 -13.56 6.47
C TRP A 35 -9.91 -13.75 4.98
N LEU A 36 -9.15 -14.59 4.26
CA LEU A 36 -9.49 -15.09 2.92
C LEU A 36 -9.59 -16.61 2.94
N LEU A 37 -10.65 -17.13 2.34
CA LEU A 37 -10.82 -18.56 2.12
C LEU A 37 -9.85 -19.01 1.02
N GLN A 38 -9.07 -20.06 1.25
CA GLN A 38 -8.14 -20.62 0.24
C GLN A 38 -7.21 -19.54 -0.37
N PRO A 39 -6.38 -18.89 0.47
CA PRO A 39 -5.55 -17.75 0.06
C PRO A 39 -4.58 -18.07 -1.10
N GLU A 40 -4.19 -19.33 -1.26
CA GLU A 40 -3.40 -19.85 -2.38
C GLU A 40 -4.07 -19.70 -3.75
N ARG A 41 -5.40 -19.54 -3.79
CA ARG A 41 -6.16 -19.33 -5.04
C ARG A 41 -6.13 -17.88 -5.50
N TYR A 42 -5.83 -16.94 -4.61
CA TYR A 42 -5.85 -15.52 -4.92
C TYR A 42 -4.58 -15.12 -5.67
N ARG A 43 -4.74 -14.47 -6.82
CA ARG A 43 -3.64 -13.86 -7.56
C ARG A 43 -3.49 -12.41 -7.12
N TRP A 44 -2.26 -12.01 -6.79
CA TRP A 44 -1.96 -10.66 -6.34
C TRP A 44 -0.96 -10.02 -7.28
N VAL A 45 -1.35 -8.91 -7.91
CA VAL A 45 -0.47 -8.13 -8.77
C VAL A 45 -0.24 -6.78 -8.12
N LEU A 46 1.02 -6.42 -7.88
CA LEU A 46 1.37 -5.10 -7.39
C LEU A 46 1.89 -4.26 -8.56
N VAL A 47 1.35 -3.06 -8.70
CA VAL A 47 1.76 -2.04 -9.65
C VAL A 47 2.17 -0.81 -8.85
N ASP A 48 3.44 -0.42 -8.97
CA ASP A 48 3.93 0.84 -8.44
C ASP A 48 4.01 1.85 -9.58
N PHE A 49 3.17 2.87 -9.56
CA PHE A 49 3.14 3.89 -10.61
C PHE A 49 4.29 4.90 -10.52
N GLN A 50 5.12 4.88 -9.47
CA GLN A 50 6.39 5.62 -9.48
C GLN A 50 7.44 4.97 -10.37
N ASP A 51 7.29 3.69 -10.70
CA ASP A 51 8.11 3.05 -11.73
C ASP A 51 7.67 3.57 -13.11
N VAL A 52 8.55 4.32 -13.77
CA VAL A 52 8.34 4.90 -15.10
C VAL A 52 7.89 3.88 -16.15
N ARG A 53 8.24 2.60 -15.97
CA ARG A 53 7.83 1.51 -16.88
C ARG A 53 6.33 1.23 -16.79
N MET A 54 5.71 1.47 -15.64
CA MET A 54 4.27 1.26 -15.40
C MET A 54 3.43 2.39 -15.97
N GLY A 55 4.04 3.51 -16.38
CA GLY A 55 3.38 4.57 -17.14
C GLY A 55 3.13 4.22 -18.61
N ASN A 56 3.79 3.19 -19.15
CA ASN A 56 3.64 2.75 -20.53
C ASN A 56 2.58 1.63 -20.65
N PRO A 57 1.55 1.79 -21.51
CA PRO A 57 0.45 0.83 -21.63
C PRO A 57 0.89 -0.60 -21.94
N ASP A 58 1.71 -0.84 -22.98
CA ASP A 58 2.13 -2.20 -23.35
C ASP A 58 2.85 -2.90 -22.18
N ARG A 59 3.78 -2.20 -21.53
CA ARG A 59 4.51 -2.75 -20.36
C ARG A 59 3.58 -3.03 -19.18
N LEU A 60 2.67 -2.12 -18.87
CA LEU A 60 1.70 -2.28 -17.79
C LEU A 60 0.77 -3.48 -18.06
N LEU A 61 0.20 -3.57 -19.25
CA LEU A 61 -0.71 -4.66 -19.63
C LEU A 61 0.00 -6.02 -19.56
N ARG A 62 1.23 -6.12 -20.07
CA ARG A 62 2.05 -7.34 -19.97
C ARG A 62 2.36 -7.72 -18.52
N HIS A 63 2.70 -6.73 -17.69
CA HIS A 63 2.95 -6.93 -16.26
C HIS A 63 1.71 -7.47 -15.54
N LEU A 64 0.53 -6.89 -15.82
CA LEU A 64 -0.74 -7.35 -15.29
C LEU A 64 -1.05 -8.79 -15.71
N LEU A 65 -0.97 -9.12 -17.01
CA LEU A 65 -1.23 -10.48 -17.50
C LEU A 65 -0.28 -11.51 -16.89
N THR A 66 1.02 -11.18 -16.82
CA THR A 66 2.03 -12.05 -16.22
C THR A 66 1.73 -12.29 -14.74
N GLY A 67 1.41 -11.23 -13.98
CA GLY A 67 1.08 -11.35 -12.56
C GLY A 67 -0.22 -12.11 -12.30
N LEU A 68 -1.19 -12.01 -13.21
CA LEU A 68 -2.43 -12.79 -13.18
C LEU A 68 -2.25 -14.23 -13.67
N ASN A 69 -1.05 -14.59 -14.15
CA ASN A 69 -0.75 -15.87 -14.78
C ASN A 69 -1.65 -16.15 -16.00
N ILE A 70 -1.87 -15.13 -16.82
CA ILE A 70 -2.62 -15.17 -18.08
C ILE A 70 -1.63 -15.04 -19.25
N PRO A 71 -1.76 -15.85 -20.31
CA PRO A 71 -0.89 -15.74 -21.49
C PRO A 71 -0.92 -14.33 -22.09
N VAL A 72 0.25 -13.81 -22.42
CA VAL A 72 0.39 -12.49 -23.05
C VAL A 72 0.10 -12.62 -24.55
N PRO A 73 -0.93 -11.93 -25.09
CA PRO A 73 -1.24 -11.98 -26.51
C PRO A 73 -0.19 -11.23 -27.34
N SER A 74 -0.11 -11.56 -28.63
CA SER A 74 0.69 -10.82 -29.61
C SER A 74 -0.21 -10.40 -30.77
N PRO A 75 -0.50 -9.10 -30.95
CA PRO A 75 -0.01 -7.96 -30.16
C PRO A 75 -0.63 -7.86 -28.76
N CYS A 76 0.06 -7.20 -27.84
CA CYS A 76 -0.45 -6.88 -26.50
C CYS A 76 -0.91 -5.41 -26.49
N ASN A 77 -2.20 -5.18 -26.69
CA ASN A 77 -2.83 -3.87 -26.63
C ASN A 77 -4.05 -3.94 -25.70
N LEU A 78 -4.76 -2.82 -25.54
CA LEU A 78 -5.88 -2.75 -24.61
C LEU A 78 -7.00 -3.74 -24.95
N ASP A 79 -7.35 -3.87 -26.24
CA ASP A 79 -8.41 -4.79 -26.68
C ASP A 79 -8.03 -6.24 -26.41
N THR A 80 -6.83 -6.66 -26.84
CA THR A 80 -6.37 -8.05 -26.63
C THR A 80 -6.15 -8.37 -25.15
N PHE A 81 -5.80 -7.37 -24.34
CA PHE A 81 -5.76 -7.50 -22.88
C PHE A 81 -7.14 -7.73 -22.29
N MET A 82 -8.13 -6.91 -22.68
CA MET A 82 -9.50 -7.02 -22.20
C MET A 82 -10.08 -8.40 -22.51
N ASP A 83 -9.89 -8.88 -23.74
CA ASP A 83 -10.31 -10.23 -24.15
C ASP A 83 -9.61 -11.31 -23.32
N ALA A 84 -8.28 -11.21 -23.18
CA ALA A 84 -7.49 -12.19 -22.44
C ALA A 84 -7.93 -12.28 -20.97
N VAL A 85 -8.12 -11.15 -20.28
CA VAL A 85 -8.55 -11.17 -18.87
C VAL A 85 -9.98 -11.69 -18.74
N SER A 86 -10.90 -11.23 -19.59
CA SER A 86 -12.31 -11.65 -19.53
C SER A 86 -12.47 -13.16 -19.80
N TYR A 87 -11.67 -13.70 -20.72
CA TYR A 87 -11.72 -15.11 -21.08
C TYR A 87 -10.95 -16.03 -20.11
N HIS A 88 -9.80 -15.60 -19.59
CA HIS A 88 -8.92 -16.47 -18.81
C HIS A 88 -9.03 -16.29 -17.30
N LEU A 89 -9.50 -15.14 -16.80
CA LEU A 89 -9.63 -14.93 -15.36
C LEU A 89 -10.80 -15.75 -14.81
N ARG A 90 -10.45 -16.82 -14.08
CA ARG A 90 -11.40 -17.75 -13.44
C ARG A 90 -11.19 -17.87 -11.93
N THR A 91 -10.07 -17.35 -11.44
CA THR A 91 -9.71 -17.35 -10.02
C THR A 91 -9.72 -15.91 -9.50
N PRO A 92 -10.09 -15.69 -8.23
CA PRO A 92 -10.05 -14.37 -7.63
C PRO A 92 -8.66 -13.74 -7.76
N ALA A 93 -8.62 -12.48 -8.15
CA ALA A 93 -7.41 -11.70 -8.30
C ALA A 93 -7.59 -10.29 -7.73
N VAL A 94 -6.50 -9.76 -7.18
CA VAL A 94 -6.43 -8.42 -6.63
C VAL A 94 -5.27 -7.68 -7.29
N ILE A 95 -5.57 -6.56 -7.93
CA ILE A 95 -4.57 -5.62 -8.44
C ILE A 95 -4.38 -4.52 -7.39
N LEU A 96 -3.18 -4.47 -6.83
CA LEU A 96 -2.72 -3.45 -5.88
C LEU A 96 -2.04 -2.34 -6.68
N MET A 97 -2.59 -1.14 -6.64
CA MET A 97 -2.13 0.03 -7.38
C MET A 97 -1.55 1.05 -6.41
N ASP A 98 -0.23 1.07 -6.28
CA ASP A 98 0.45 2.02 -5.42
C ASP A 98 0.70 3.34 -6.16
N GLU A 99 0.56 4.45 -5.43
CA GLU A 99 0.86 5.81 -5.91
C GLU A 99 0.10 6.18 -7.20
N ILE A 100 -1.21 5.90 -7.23
CA ILE A 100 -2.07 6.05 -8.43
C ILE A 100 -2.01 7.45 -9.07
N GLY A 101 -1.66 8.48 -8.30
CA GLY A 101 -1.48 9.84 -8.81
C GLY A 101 -0.45 9.93 -9.92
N ALA A 102 0.64 9.16 -9.85
CA ALA A 102 1.65 9.10 -10.92
C ALA A 102 1.10 8.43 -12.18
N GLY A 103 0.26 7.40 -12.04
CA GLY A 103 -0.42 6.75 -13.16
C GLY A 103 -1.41 7.69 -13.85
N LEU A 104 -2.15 8.48 -13.07
CA LEU A 104 -3.07 9.49 -13.61
C LEU A 104 -2.35 10.64 -14.32
N ALA A 105 -1.18 11.01 -13.84
CA ALA A 105 -0.33 12.02 -14.47
C ALA A 105 0.30 11.54 -15.78
N SER A 106 0.34 10.23 -16.04
CA SER A 106 0.86 9.69 -17.30
C SER A 106 -0.07 10.06 -18.47
N PRO A 107 0.46 10.68 -19.54
CA PRO A 107 -0.32 10.97 -20.74
C PRO A 107 -0.60 9.71 -21.57
N GLU A 108 0.22 8.66 -21.44
CA GLU A 108 0.01 7.40 -22.16
C GLU A 108 -1.11 6.56 -21.54
N LEU A 109 -1.40 6.75 -20.24
CA LEU A 109 -2.55 6.14 -19.55
C LEU A 109 -3.75 7.07 -19.65
N ASP A 110 -4.32 7.11 -20.84
CA ASP A 110 -5.42 7.98 -21.23
C ASP A 110 -6.77 7.54 -20.63
N GLU A 111 -7.82 8.29 -20.96
CA GLU A 111 -9.18 8.03 -20.51
C GLU A 111 -9.70 6.64 -20.95
N SER A 112 -9.37 6.23 -22.18
CA SER A 112 -9.77 4.93 -22.74
C SER A 112 -9.21 3.78 -21.91
N PHE A 113 -7.95 3.87 -21.50
CA PHE A 113 -7.32 2.90 -20.60
C PHE A 113 -8.08 2.77 -19.27
N TRP A 114 -8.34 3.89 -18.57
CA TRP A 114 -9.01 3.86 -17.26
C TRP A 114 -10.46 3.39 -17.34
N TRP A 115 -11.18 3.74 -18.41
CA TRP A 115 -12.54 3.27 -18.66
C TRP A 115 -12.58 1.78 -18.94
N SER A 116 -11.66 1.28 -19.75
CA SER A 116 -11.55 -0.15 -20.06
C SER A 116 -11.28 -0.94 -18.79
N LEU A 117 -10.34 -0.49 -17.96
CA LEU A 117 -10.06 -1.12 -16.68
C LEU A 117 -11.26 -1.08 -15.72
N ARG A 118 -12.00 0.04 -15.64
CA ARG A 118 -13.27 0.10 -14.88
C ARG A 118 -14.23 -0.98 -15.32
N SER A 119 -14.43 -1.08 -16.63
CA SER A 119 -15.38 -1.99 -17.25
C SER A 119 -14.99 -3.45 -16.99
N LEU A 120 -13.69 -3.75 -17.05
CA LEU A 120 -13.15 -5.08 -16.73
C LEU A 120 -13.46 -5.51 -15.30
N VAL A 121 -13.18 -4.64 -14.34
CA VAL A 121 -13.44 -4.90 -12.91
C VAL A 121 -14.94 -5.03 -12.64
N SER A 122 -15.77 -4.18 -13.26
CA SER A 122 -17.19 -4.08 -12.93
C SER A 122 -18.08 -5.10 -13.66
N HIS A 123 -17.71 -5.50 -14.88
CA HIS A 123 -18.63 -6.19 -15.78
C HIS A 123 -18.09 -7.49 -16.38
N TYR A 124 -16.78 -7.61 -16.62
CA TYR A 124 -16.25 -8.69 -17.48
C TYR A 124 -15.51 -9.81 -16.75
N THR A 125 -15.32 -9.70 -15.45
CA THR A 125 -14.58 -10.71 -14.65
C THR A 125 -15.47 -11.55 -13.74
N GLY A 126 -16.79 -11.33 -13.77
CA GLY A 126 -17.75 -12.07 -12.95
C GLY A 126 -17.50 -11.93 -11.44
N GLY A 127 -16.93 -10.80 -11.01
CA GLY A 127 -16.56 -10.56 -9.61
C GLY A 127 -15.21 -11.18 -9.19
N ASN A 128 -14.46 -11.79 -10.11
CA ASN A 128 -13.15 -12.37 -9.80
C ASN A 128 -11.99 -11.36 -9.82
N LEU A 129 -12.23 -10.09 -10.13
CA LEU A 129 -11.19 -9.06 -10.11
C LEU A 129 -11.56 -7.95 -9.13
N ALA A 130 -10.64 -7.66 -8.21
CA ALA A 130 -10.71 -6.51 -7.32
C ALA A 130 -9.49 -5.61 -7.55
N CYS A 131 -9.66 -4.31 -7.29
CA CYS A 131 -8.57 -3.35 -7.28
C CYS A 131 -8.50 -2.68 -5.91
N LEU A 132 -7.28 -2.49 -5.41
CA LEU A 132 -7.00 -1.70 -4.22
C LEU A 132 -5.95 -0.67 -4.59
N LEU A 133 -6.24 0.60 -4.39
CA LEU A 133 -5.32 1.69 -4.73
C LEU A 133 -4.87 2.47 -3.51
N THR A 134 -3.71 3.11 -3.63
CA THR A 134 -3.23 4.11 -2.67
C THR A 134 -3.14 5.48 -3.33
N SER A 135 -3.45 6.52 -2.56
CA SER A 135 -3.30 7.90 -3.00
C SER A 135 -3.03 8.83 -1.81
N HIS A 136 -2.48 10.01 -2.10
CA HIS A 136 -2.30 11.06 -1.09
C HIS A 136 -3.57 11.86 -0.84
N VAL A 137 -4.39 12.01 -1.87
CA VAL A 137 -5.67 12.74 -1.83
C VAL A 137 -6.80 11.82 -2.29
N PRO A 138 -8.06 12.09 -1.90
CA PRO A 138 -9.19 11.32 -2.35
C PRO A 138 -9.26 11.21 -3.88
N PRO A 139 -9.59 10.03 -4.44
CA PRO A 139 -9.63 9.84 -5.89
C PRO A 139 -10.56 10.78 -6.65
N ALA A 140 -11.67 11.23 -6.02
CA ALA A 140 -12.56 12.22 -6.62
C ALA A 140 -11.84 13.55 -6.91
N ARG A 141 -11.00 14.00 -5.96
CA ARG A 141 -10.18 15.21 -6.14
C ARG A 141 -9.08 15.01 -7.20
N LEU A 142 -8.50 13.81 -7.27
CA LEU A 142 -7.54 13.48 -8.34
C LEU A 142 -8.18 13.52 -9.72
N ALA A 143 -9.39 13.00 -9.87
CA ALA A 143 -10.10 13.04 -11.15
C ALA A 143 -10.31 14.49 -11.62
N ASP A 144 -10.74 15.37 -10.71
CA ASP A 144 -10.93 16.79 -10.98
C ASP A 144 -9.62 17.51 -11.35
N ASP A 145 -8.55 17.27 -10.59
CA ASP A 145 -7.24 17.91 -10.79
C ASP A 145 -6.61 17.55 -12.17
N TRP A 146 -6.92 16.37 -12.71
CA TRP A 146 -6.36 15.88 -13.98
C TRP A 146 -7.32 15.99 -15.17
N GLY A 147 -8.52 16.55 -14.99
CA GLY A 147 -9.50 16.72 -16.07
C GLY A 147 -9.95 15.41 -16.73
N LYS A 148 -9.71 14.27 -16.08
CA LYS A 148 -10.14 12.94 -16.55
C LYS A 148 -11.47 12.65 -15.87
N PRO A 149 -12.53 12.30 -16.60
CA PRO A 149 -13.79 12.00 -15.94
C PRO A 149 -13.59 10.86 -14.93
N SER A 150 -14.29 11.03 -13.81
CA SER A 150 -14.28 10.22 -12.59
C SER A 150 -14.85 8.78 -12.67
N PRO A 151 -15.30 8.19 -13.83
CA PRO A 151 -15.81 6.82 -13.89
C PRO A 151 -15.01 5.75 -13.17
N PHE A 152 -13.68 5.67 -13.36
CA PHE A 152 -12.90 4.61 -12.74
C PHE A 152 -12.94 4.70 -11.22
N PHE A 153 -12.92 5.91 -10.65
CA PHE A 153 -12.85 6.10 -9.20
C PHE A 153 -14.18 5.91 -8.48
N ASN A 154 -15.30 6.05 -9.19
CA ASN A 154 -16.64 5.87 -8.62
C ASN A 154 -16.93 4.44 -8.12
N ILE A 155 -16.15 3.45 -8.52
CA ILE A 155 -16.32 2.06 -8.05
C ILE A 155 -15.56 1.77 -6.74
N PHE A 156 -14.74 2.71 -6.27
CA PHE A 156 -13.89 2.50 -5.10
C PHE A 156 -14.51 3.05 -3.83
N HIS A 157 -14.37 2.28 -2.75
CA HIS A 157 -14.60 2.76 -1.40
C HIS A 157 -13.32 3.38 -0.84
N THR A 158 -13.46 4.53 -0.21
CA THR A 158 -12.34 5.22 0.44
C THR A 158 -12.17 4.72 1.87
N LEU A 159 -10.96 4.26 2.18
CA LEU A 159 -10.50 4.03 3.54
C LEU A 159 -9.39 5.03 3.81
N GLU A 160 -9.58 5.88 4.81
CA GLU A 160 -8.60 6.85 5.27
C GLU A 160 -7.64 6.20 6.26
N LEU A 161 -6.34 6.40 6.04
CA LEU A 161 -5.28 5.91 6.91
C LEU A 161 -4.74 7.08 7.74
N GLY A 162 -5.15 7.06 9.01
CA GLY A 162 -4.63 7.93 10.04
C GLY A 162 -3.47 7.31 10.84
N PRO A 163 -3.11 7.94 11.96
CA PRO A 163 -2.18 7.34 12.91
C PRO A 163 -2.76 6.07 13.54
N PHE A 164 -1.89 5.25 14.13
CA PHE A 164 -2.33 4.10 14.90
C PHE A 164 -3.12 4.53 16.14
N THR A 165 -3.98 3.65 16.63
CA THR A 165 -4.46 3.74 17.99
C THR A 165 -3.29 3.57 18.96
N GLU A 166 -3.43 4.07 20.19
CA GLU A 166 -2.37 3.90 21.20
C GLU A 166 -2.03 2.42 21.42
N ALA A 167 -3.04 1.54 21.40
CA ALA A 167 -2.85 0.10 21.55
C ALA A 167 -1.99 -0.50 20.42
N GLU A 168 -2.31 -0.18 19.17
CA GLU A 168 -1.54 -0.61 17.99
C GLU A 168 -0.11 -0.03 18.00
N ALA A 169 0.05 1.24 18.41
CA ALA A 169 1.35 1.88 18.52
C ALA A 169 2.22 1.21 19.59
N ARG A 170 1.64 0.89 20.76
CA ARG A 170 2.34 0.13 21.82
C ARG A 170 2.71 -1.26 21.35
N GLU A 171 1.83 -1.94 20.61
CA GLU A 171 2.13 -3.25 20.04
C GLU A 171 3.31 -3.19 19.05
N LEU A 172 3.35 -2.17 18.18
CA LEU A 172 4.49 -1.94 17.29
C LEU A 172 5.78 -1.70 18.08
N ILE A 173 5.76 -0.87 19.12
CA ILE A 173 6.93 -0.62 19.96
C ILE A 173 7.40 -1.93 20.64
N ALA A 174 6.45 -2.74 21.11
CA ALA A 174 6.71 -4.01 21.76
C ALA A 174 7.30 -5.08 20.81
N SER A 175 7.18 -4.91 19.49
CA SER A 175 7.84 -5.81 18.52
C SER A 175 9.34 -5.56 18.38
N SER A 176 9.90 -4.57 19.08
CA SER A 176 11.35 -4.35 19.16
C SER A 176 12.06 -5.59 19.74
N PRO A 177 13.21 -6.03 19.17
CA PRO A 177 14.00 -7.14 19.72
C PRO A 177 14.47 -6.92 21.16
N ARG A 178 14.60 -5.65 21.58
CA ARG A 178 14.93 -5.26 22.95
C ARG A 178 13.79 -4.42 23.53
N PRO A 179 13.26 -4.78 24.71
CA PRO A 179 12.19 -4.01 25.33
C PRO A 179 12.71 -2.63 25.74
N PHE A 180 11.90 -1.60 25.50
CA PHE A 180 12.19 -0.23 25.92
C PHE A 180 11.64 0.04 27.33
N ALA A 181 12.27 0.97 28.04
CA ALA A 181 11.76 1.39 29.34
C ALA A 181 10.37 2.06 29.18
N PRO A 182 9.43 1.90 30.12
CA PRO A 182 8.09 2.48 30.02
C PRO A 182 8.07 3.99 29.80
N THR A 183 9.04 4.71 30.37
CA THR A 183 9.24 6.15 30.16
C THR A 183 9.63 6.48 28.72
N ASP A 184 10.48 5.66 28.09
CA ASP A 184 10.87 5.81 26.70
C ASP A 184 9.70 5.49 25.76
N VAL A 185 8.92 4.44 26.07
CA VAL A 185 7.70 4.11 25.31
C VAL A 185 6.72 5.28 25.33
N THR A 186 6.46 5.85 26.50
CA THR A 186 5.55 7.01 26.65
C THR A 186 6.07 8.20 25.85
N TRP A 187 7.36 8.50 25.94
CA TRP A 187 7.99 9.58 25.17
C TRP A 187 7.87 9.36 23.65
N ILE A 188 8.10 8.13 23.17
CA ILE A 188 7.97 7.78 21.74
C ILE A 188 6.53 7.98 21.26
N LEU A 189 5.53 7.58 22.04
CA LEU A 189 4.12 7.77 21.71
C LEU A 189 3.79 9.27 21.57
N ASP A 190 4.18 10.07 22.56
CA ASP A 190 3.93 11.51 22.59
C ASP A 190 4.58 12.24 21.39
N GLN A 191 5.84 11.92 21.07
CA GLN A 191 6.56 12.60 19.99
C GLN A 191 6.15 12.14 18.59
N SER A 192 5.59 10.93 18.46
CA SER A 192 5.21 10.37 17.17
C SER A 192 3.76 10.65 16.78
N GLY A 193 2.90 11.06 17.72
CA GLY A 193 1.45 11.15 17.48
C GLY A 193 0.86 9.84 16.96
N HIS A 194 1.47 8.71 17.31
CA HIS A 194 1.16 7.35 16.84
C HIS A 194 1.29 7.12 15.33
N TRP A 195 1.95 8.02 14.58
CA TRP A 195 2.17 7.80 13.16
C TRP A 195 3.21 6.70 12.91
N PRO A 196 2.92 5.71 12.04
CA PRO A 196 3.81 4.57 11.83
C PRO A 196 5.24 4.95 11.46
N CYS A 197 5.42 5.94 10.57
CA CYS A 197 6.75 6.40 10.16
C CYS A 197 7.53 7.02 11.32
N LEU A 198 6.89 7.87 12.13
CA LEU A 198 7.55 8.54 13.25
C LEU A 198 7.88 7.53 14.36
N LEU A 199 6.94 6.64 14.68
CA LEU A 199 7.14 5.53 15.62
C LEU A 199 8.36 4.70 15.25
N GLN A 200 8.45 4.26 13.99
CA GLN A 200 9.55 3.40 13.53
C GLN A 200 10.90 4.12 13.58
N ILE A 201 10.98 5.40 13.19
CA ILE A 201 12.21 6.19 13.28
C ILE A 201 12.68 6.28 14.75
N LEU A 202 11.79 6.65 15.66
CA LEU A 202 12.13 6.79 17.08
C LEU A 202 12.49 5.45 17.73
N CYS A 203 11.77 4.37 17.39
CA CYS A 203 12.09 3.03 17.86
C CYS A 203 13.45 2.56 17.37
N GLN A 204 13.78 2.80 16.09
CA GLN A 204 15.07 2.42 15.53
C GLN A 204 16.22 3.14 16.24
N ILE A 205 16.10 4.46 16.43
CA ILE A 205 17.10 5.26 17.13
C ILE A 205 17.26 4.77 18.58
N ARG A 206 16.15 4.45 19.25
CA ARG A 206 16.21 3.93 20.62
C ARG A 206 16.89 2.57 20.68
N LEU A 207 16.54 1.66 19.77
CA LEU A 207 17.13 0.33 19.68
C LEU A 207 18.65 0.42 19.46
N THR A 208 19.09 1.24 18.49
CA THR A 208 20.51 1.46 18.21
C THR A 208 21.25 2.00 19.44
N ALA A 209 20.69 3.00 20.13
CA ALA A 209 21.30 3.54 21.35
C ALA A 209 21.45 2.48 22.46
N LEU A 210 20.47 1.58 22.60
CA LEU A 210 20.54 0.47 23.55
C LEU A 210 21.63 -0.54 23.16
N GLU A 211 21.75 -0.88 21.88
CA GLU A 211 22.74 -1.82 21.34
C GLU A 211 24.17 -1.30 21.50
N GLU A 212 24.36 0.01 21.36
CA GLU A 212 25.66 0.68 21.57
C GLU A 212 25.99 0.95 23.05
N GLY A 213 25.09 0.61 23.98
CA GLY A 213 25.28 0.84 25.41
C GLY A 213 25.24 2.32 25.81
N GLN A 214 24.67 3.18 24.97
CA GLN A 214 24.52 4.60 25.27
C GLN A 214 23.59 4.78 26.47
N SER A 215 24.10 5.50 27.48
CA SER A 215 23.35 5.86 28.67
C SER A 215 22.86 7.30 28.58
N GLY A 216 21.64 7.57 29.04
CA GLY A 216 21.04 8.91 29.05
C GLY A 216 20.14 9.19 27.85
N ASP A 217 19.81 10.48 27.67
CA ASP A 217 18.73 10.95 26.80
C ASP A 217 19.20 11.52 25.44
N ALA A 218 20.47 11.38 25.09
CA ALA A 218 21.03 11.89 23.83
C ALA A 218 20.29 11.35 22.58
N TRP A 219 19.80 10.11 22.65
CA TRP A 219 19.00 9.49 21.58
C TRP A 219 17.68 10.23 21.32
N ARG A 220 17.13 10.94 22.32
CA ARG A 220 15.89 11.72 22.16
C ARG A 220 16.13 12.94 21.28
N GLU A 221 17.24 13.64 21.50
CA GLU A 221 17.63 14.79 20.66
C GLU A 221 17.86 14.38 19.21
N GLU A 222 18.55 13.25 18.99
CA GLU A 222 18.69 12.65 17.67
C GLU A 222 17.32 12.27 17.08
N GLY A 223 16.46 11.64 17.89
CA GLY A 223 15.09 11.29 17.53
C GLY A 223 14.31 12.49 16.98
N LEU A 224 14.32 13.60 17.72
CA LEU A 224 13.65 14.84 17.30
C LEU A 224 14.21 15.40 15.99
N ARG A 225 15.52 15.31 15.78
CA ARG A 225 16.17 15.75 14.54
C ARG A 225 15.75 14.90 13.34
N GLN A 226 15.70 13.58 13.53
CA GLN A 226 15.36 12.62 12.47
C GLN A 226 13.88 12.67 12.07
N ILE A 227 12.97 12.95 13.01
CA ILE A 227 11.54 13.12 12.69
C ILE A 227 11.19 14.51 12.17
N ALA A 228 12.08 15.50 12.29
CA ALA A 228 11.80 16.89 11.91
C ALA A 228 11.26 17.06 10.47
N PRO A 229 11.81 16.39 9.44
CA PRO A 229 11.27 16.50 8.07
C PRO A 229 9.87 15.92 7.89
N PHE A 230 9.36 15.17 8.87
CA PHE A 230 8.09 14.47 8.82
C PHE A 230 7.08 14.99 9.86
N ARG A 231 7.40 16.10 10.53
CA ARG A 231 6.52 16.73 11.53
C ARG A 231 5.19 17.24 10.96
N TYR A 232 5.10 17.46 9.65
CA TYR A 232 3.84 17.78 8.97
C TYR A 232 2.76 16.70 9.18
N LEU A 233 3.11 15.49 9.63
CA LEU A 233 2.14 14.46 10.01
C LEU A 233 1.39 14.80 11.31
N LEU A 234 1.96 15.67 12.16
CA LEU A 234 1.39 16.07 13.45
C LEU A 234 0.51 17.34 13.36
N GLU A 235 0.46 17.95 12.17
CA GLU A 235 -0.32 19.16 11.86
C GLU A 235 -1.72 18.79 11.32
#